data_AF-A0A7S3BGJ0-F1
#
_entry.id   AF-A0A7S3BGJ0-F1
#
_cell.length_a   1.000
_cell.length_b   1.000
_cell.length_c   1.000
_cell.angle_alpha   90.00
_cell.angle_beta   90.00
_cell.angle_gamma   90.00
#
_symmetry.space_group_name_H-M   'P 1'
#
loop_
_entity.id
_entity.type
_entity.pdbx_description
1 polymer ?
#
loop_
_entity_poly.entity_id
_entity_poly.type
_entity_poly.pdbx_seq_one_letter_code
_entity_poly.pdbx_strand_id
1 'polypeptide(L)'
;SVRLPLVAHLQVLAAKKCVADPSPFVRRVAVHALPKIARLDPSLRGDMEALLQVAFNDGEPAVLGSAVAALAEVCPERLDLLHAPFRKLCRCLADLDEWGQVAALTQLTRYCRAFFAAPPGWGAVAEADADTEWAAGASLGLAGALGGLGGGLGGGMGAGAMTSFGGDGSDADDGEAMTRAAAAAAQNFYSDEE
;
A
#
# COMPACT_ATOMS: atom_id res chain seq x y z
N SER A 1 39.49 2.99 -9.86
CA SER A 1 38.23 3.65 -9.50
C SER A 1 37.28 3.53 -10.69
N VAL A 2 36.29 2.65 -10.62
CA VAL A 2 35.24 2.50 -11.66
C VAL A 2 34.14 3.49 -11.32
N ARG A 3 33.68 4.28 -12.30
CA ARG A 3 32.61 5.26 -12.11
C ARG A 3 31.27 4.52 -12.02
N LEU A 4 30.71 4.42 -10.81
CA LEU A 4 29.38 3.82 -10.53
C LEU A 4 28.25 4.30 -11.48
N PRO A 5 28.17 5.58 -11.90
CA PRO A 5 27.10 6.05 -12.80
C PRO A 5 27.14 5.43 -14.21
N LEU A 6 28.32 5.05 -14.70
CA LEU A 6 28.46 4.43 -16.02
C LEU A 6 27.86 3.01 -16.04
N VAL A 7 27.96 2.31 -14.91
CA VAL A 7 27.42 0.95 -14.75
C VAL A 7 25.89 0.98 -14.78
N ALA A 8 25.26 1.98 -14.16
CA ALA A 8 23.81 2.14 -14.17
C ALA A 8 23.25 2.33 -15.59
N HIS A 9 23.87 3.18 -16.41
CA HIS A 9 23.46 3.38 -17.81
C HIS A 9 23.60 2.11 -18.67
N LEU A 10 24.67 1.33 -18.47
CA LEU A 10 24.83 0.05 -19.16
C LEU A 10 23.76 -0.95 -18.76
N GLN A 11 23.36 -0.97 -17.48
CA GLN A 11 22.28 -1.82 -17.00
C GLN A 11 20.92 -1.45 -17.62
N VAL A 12 20.64 -0.15 -17.82
CA VAL A 12 19.42 0.28 -18.53
C VAL A 12 19.39 -0.23 -19.98
N LEU A 13 20.52 -0.14 -20.69
CA LEU A 13 20.62 -0.65 -22.06
C LEU A 13 20.46 -2.18 -22.13
N ALA A 14 21.02 -2.89 -21.15
CA ALA A 14 20.85 -4.34 -21.03
C ALA A 14 19.38 -4.69 -20.74
N ALA A 15 18.76 -4.02 -19.76
CA ALA A 15 17.36 -4.23 -19.39
C ALA A 15 16.42 -3.95 -20.58
N LYS A 16 16.66 -2.89 -21.36
CA LYS A 16 15.92 -2.58 -22.60
C LYS A 16 15.92 -3.74 -23.59
N LYS A 17 17.04 -4.47 -23.71
CA LYS A 17 17.11 -5.67 -24.56
C LYS A 17 16.43 -6.87 -23.94
N CYS A 18 16.63 -7.11 -22.65
CA CYS A 18 16.09 -8.28 -21.94
C CYS A 18 14.56 -8.24 -21.79
N VAL A 19 13.94 -7.05 -21.68
CA VAL A 19 12.48 -6.91 -21.63
C VAL A 19 11.82 -7.30 -22.97
N ALA A 20 12.57 -7.27 -24.08
CA ALA A 20 12.09 -7.69 -25.40
C ALA A 20 12.59 -9.09 -25.82
N ASP A 21 13.12 -9.88 -24.87
CA ASP A 21 13.66 -11.20 -25.15
C ASP A 21 12.54 -12.21 -25.54
N PRO A 22 12.78 -13.13 -26.49
CA PRO A 22 11.79 -14.15 -26.85
C PRO A 22 11.39 -15.04 -25.65
N SER A 23 12.29 -15.27 -24.70
CA SER A 23 12.03 -16.10 -23.53
C SER A 23 11.24 -15.35 -22.45
N PRO A 24 10.06 -15.85 -22.02
CA PRO A 24 9.28 -15.22 -20.96
C PRO A 24 10.04 -15.19 -19.63
N PHE A 25 10.90 -16.17 -19.37
CA PHE A 25 11.71 -16.22 -18.16
C PHE A 25 12.69 -15.03 -18.10
N VAL A 26 13.35 -14.70 -19.22
CA VAL A 26 14.29 -13.57 -19.28
C VAL A 26 13.56 -12.26 -19.08
N ARG A 27 12.39 -12.08 -19.72
CA ARG A 27 11.56 -10.87 -19.55
C ARG A 27 11.14 -10.69 -18.08
N ARG A 28 10.67 -11.77 -17.43
CA ARG A 28 10.30 -11.76 -16.00
C ARG A 28 11.45 -11.29 -15.12
N VAL A 29 12.63 -11.90 -15.29
CA VAL A 29 13.82 -11.56 -14.49
C VAL A 29 14.30 -10.13 -14.77
N ALA A 30 14.21 -9.67 -16.02
CA ALA A 30 14.54 -8.31 -16.39
C ALA A 30 13.64 -7.29 -15.67
N VAL A 31 12.33 -7.58 -15.59
CA VAL A 31 11.36 -6.73 -14.88
C VAL A 31 11.65 -6.69 -13.37
N HIS A 32 11.97 -7.82 -12.76
CA HIS A 32 12.38 -7.86 -11.34
C HIS A 32 13.69 -7.12 -11.05
N ALA A 33 14.52 -6.86 -12.06
CA ALA A 33 15.74 -6.08 -11.89
C ALA A 33 15.49 -4.56 -11.96
N LEU A 34 14.37 -4.10 -12.54
CA LEU A 34 14.08 -2.67 -12.71
C LEU A 34 14.09 -1.88 -11.39
N PRO A 35 13.48 -2.37 -10.29
CA PRO A 35 13.54 -1.65 -9.01
C PRO A 35 14.96 -1.51 -8.47
N LYS A 36 15.81 -2.51 -8.71
CA LYS A 36 17.22 -2.47 -8.29
C LYS A 36 17.99 -1.41 -9.07
N ILE A 37 17.76 -1.29 -10.37
CA ILE A 37 18.37 -0.26 -11.22
C ILE A 37 17.89 1.13 -10.80
N ALA A 38 16.59 1.29 -10.49
CA ALA A 38 16.03 2.56 -10.00
C ALA A 38 16.62 3.01 -8.65
N ARG A 39 17.04 2.06 -7.79
CA ARG A 39 17.72 2.34 -6.53
C ARG A 39 19.18 2.77 -6.73
N LEU A 40 19.85 2.25 -7.77
CA LEU A 40 21.23 2.62 -8.08
C LEU A 40 21.35 4.06 -8.59
N ASP A 41 20.41 4.47 -9.45
CA ASP A 41 20.36 5.83 -9.98
C ASP A 41 18.91 6.33 -10.10
N PRO A 42 18.45 7.21 -9.20
CA PRO A 42 17.11 7.77 -9.23
C PRO A 42 16.80 8.59 -10.50
N SER A 43 17.82 9.09 -11.21
CA SER A 43 17.61 9.85 -12.45
C SER A 43 17.07 8.99 -13.58
N LEU A 44 17.30 7.67 -13.53
CA LEU A 44 16.87 6.69 -14.53
C LEU A 44 15.45 6.17 -14.31
N ARG A 45 14.72 6.68 -13.29
CA ARG A 45 13.35 6.25 -12.99
C ARG A 45 12.39 6.38 -14.19
N GLY A 46 12.53 7.42 -15.00
CA GLY A 46 11.71 7.60 -16.20
C GLY A 46 11.92 6.50 -17.25
N ASP A 47 13.16 6.01 -17.41
CA ASP A 47 13.45 4.86 -18.28
C ASP A 47 12.85 3.56 -17.74
N MET A 48 12.88 3.37 -16.42
CA MET A 48 12.31 2.16 -15.77
C MET A 48 10.79 2.14 -15.92
N GLU A 49 10.15 3.31 -15.83
CA GLU A 49 8.71 3.43 -16.06
C GLU A 49 8.32 3.08 -17.50
N ALA A 50 9.08 3.56 -18.49
CA ALA A 50 8.85 3.19 -19.88
C ALA A 50 8.98 1.67 -20.09
N LEU A 51 9.97 1.03 -19.44
CA LEU A 51 10.11 -0.43 -19.47
C LEU A 51 8.98 -1.16 -18.76
N LEU A 52 8.47 -0.63 -17.64
CA LEU A 52 7.30 -1.17 -16.96
C LEU A 52 6.04 -1.11 -17.83
N GLN A 53 5.82 -0.01 -18.57
CA GLN A 53 4.71 0.08 -19.52
C GLN A 53 4.79 -0.98 -20.62
N VAL A 54 6.00 -1.29 -21.11
CA VAL A 54 6.21 -2.40 -22.04
C VAL A 54 5.85 -3.73 -21.38
N ALA A 55 6.31 -3.96 -20.15
CA ALA A 55 6.03 -5.19 -19.39
C ALA A 55 4.53 -5.39 -19.08
N PHE A 56 3.75 -4.34 -18.82
CA PHE A 56 2.30 -4.44 -18.63
C PHE A 56 1.54 -4.88 -19.89
N ASN A 57 2.14 -4.65 -21.06
CA ASN A 57 1.60 -5.10 -22.33
C ASN A 57 2.01 -6.55 -22.68
N ASP A 58 2.86 -7.20 -21.88
CA ASP A 58 3.30 -8.58 -22.12
C ASP A 58 2.15 -9.59 -22.05
N GLY A 59 2.19 -10.62 -22.89
CA GLY A 59 1.17 -11.67 -22.91
C GLY A 59 1.28 -12.64 -21.72
N GLU A 60 2.47 -12.75 -21.11
CA GLU A 60 2.75 -13.77 -20.11
C GLU A 60 2.36 -13.33 -18.68
N PRO A 61 1.51 -14.08 -17.96
CA PRO A 61 1.11 -13.77 -16.59
C PRO A 61 2.30 -13.62 -15.62
N ALA A 62 3.33 -14.46 -15.76
CA ALA A 62 4.52 -14.39 -14.90
C ALA A 62 5.26 -13.04 -15.00
N VAL A 63 5.28 -12.42 -16.20
CA VAL A 63 5.88 -11.11 -16.41
C VAL A 63 5.00 -10.01 -15.82
N LEU A 64 3.67 -10.13 -15.95
CA LEU A 64 2.70 -9.19 -15.38
C LEU A 64 2.77 -9.13 -13.85
N GLY A 65 2.84 -10.29 -13.17
CA GLY A 65 2.99 -10.35 -11.71
C GLY A 65 4.26 -9.63 -11.23
N SER A 66 5.36 -9.85 -11.96
CA SER A 66 6.64 -9.17 -11.71
C SER A 66 6.56 -7.66 -11.96
N ALA A 67 5.83 -7.22 -13.00
CA ALA A 67 5.65 -5.81 -13.33
C ALA A 67 4.85 -5.06 -12.26
N VAL A 68 3.82 -5.70 -11.71
CA VAL A 68 3.03 -5.14 -10.61
C VAL A 68 3.88 -5.00 -9.34
N ALA A 69 4.68 -6.01 -9.00
CA ALA A 69 5.58 -5.93 -7.85
C ALA A 69 6.60 -4.78 -8.04
N ALA A 70 7.18 -4.67 -9.24
CA ALA A 70 8.13 -3.61 -9.56
C ALA A 70 7.50 -2.20 -9.56
N LEU A 71 6.23 -2.06 -9.95
CA LEU A 71 5.49 -0.78 -9.91
C LEU A 71 5.44 -0.22 -8.48
N ALA A 72 5.16 -1.07 -7.49
CA ALA A 72 5.06 -0.67 -6.09
C ALA A 72 6.35 -0.01 -5.57
N GLU A 73 7.51 -0.45 -6.06
CA GLU A 73 8.82 0.06 -5.64
C GLU A 73 9.32 1.24 -6.46
N VAL A 74 9.10 1.25 -7.79
CA VAL A 74 9.63 2.28 -8.68
C VAL A 74 8.77 3.56 -8.62
N CYS A 75 7.45 3.40 -8.65
CA CYS A 75 6.49 4.50 -8.80
C CYS A 75 5.26 4.32 -7.88
N PRO A 76 5.42 4.50 -6.55
CA PRO A 76 4.33 4.26 -5.59
C PRO A 76 3.14 5.21 -5.74
N GLU A 77 3.37 6.41 -6.31
CA GLU A 77 2.34 7.45 -6.51
C GLU A 77 1.66 7.39 -7.88
N ARG A 78 2.34 6.83 -8.90
CA ARG A 78 1.84 6.86 -10.28
C ARG A 78 1.06 5.60 -10.61
N LEU A 79 -0.06 5.44 -9.90
CA LEU A 79 -1.03 4.38 -10.14
C LEU A 79 -1.79 4.57 -11.47
N ASP A 80 -1.66 5.73 -12.13
CA ASP A 80 -2.23 6.02 -13.46
C ASP A 80 -1.81 4.98 -14.51
N LEU A 81 -0.61 4.41 -14.38
CA LEU A 81 -0.09 3.38 -15.28
C LEU A 81 -0.93 2.11 -15.28
N LEU A 82 -1.71 1.88 -14.22
CA LEU A 82 -2.61 0.74 -14.11
C LEU A 82 -3.93 0.92 -14.86
N HIS A 83 -4.28 2.13 -15.31
CA HIS A 83 -5.59 2.39 -15.92
C HIS A 83 -5.85 1.50 -17.14
N ALA A 84 -4.86 1.35 -18.02
CA ALA A 84 -4.95 0.49 -19.20
C ALA A 84 -4.90 -1.02 -18.86
N PRO A 85 -3.90 -1.53 -18.10
CA PRO A 85 -3.81 -2.96 -17.80
C PRO A 85 -4.79 -3.45 -16.72
N PHE A 86 -5.52 -2.58 -16.00
CA PHE A 86 -6.39 -2.96 -14.88
C PHE A 86 -7.31 -4.14 -15.21
N ARG A 87 -8.09 -4.04 -16.30
CA ARG A 87 -9.03 -5.11 -16.70
C ARG A 87 -8.33 -6.39 -17.13
N LYS A 88 -7.10 -6.30 -17.62
CA LYS A 88 -6.29 -7.45 -18.00
C LYS A 88 -5.76 -8.14 -16.75
N LEU A 89 -5.21 -7.38 -15.80
CA LEU A 89 -4.75 -7.87 -14.51
C LEU A 89 -5.87 -8.56 -13.73
N CYS A 90 -7.09 -7.98 -13.68
CA CYS A 90 -8.21 -8.63 -13.00
C CYS A 90 -8.62 -9.97 -13.64
N ARG A 91 -8.51 -10.11 -14.98
CA ARG A 91 -8.86 -11.37 -15.68
C ARG A 91 -7.79 -12.44 -15.49
N CYS A 92 -6.52 -12.05 -15.51
CA CYS A 92 -5.38 -12.95 -15.38
C CYS A 92 -4.91 -13.12 -13.93
N LEU A 93 -5.63 -12.57 -12.95
CA LEU A 93 -5.20 -12.53 -11.55
C LEU A 93 -4.96 -13.94 -10.98
N ALA A 94 -5.83 -14.90 -11.32
CA ALA A 94 -5.69 -16.28 -10.91
C ALA A 94 -4.53 -17.03 -11.59
N ASP A 95 -4.04 -16.51 -12.72
CA ASP A 95 -2.93 -17.07 -13.49
C ASP A 95 -1.56 -16.49 -13.07
N LEU A 96 -1.55 -15.49 -12.18
CA LEU A 96 -0.32 -14.94 -11.61
C LEU A 96 0.29 -15.92 -10.59
N ASP A 97 1.60 -15.78 -10.38
CA ASP A 97 2.32 -16.48 -9.30
C ASP A 97 1.86 -16.01 -7.91
N GLU A 98 2.17 -16.78 -6.88
CA GLU A 98 1.68 -16.55 -5.51
C GLU A 98 2.07 -15.16 -4.99
N TRP A 99 3.32 -14.75 -5.26
CA TRP A 99 3.82 -13.43 -4.89
C TRP A 99 3.21 -12.33 -5.75
N GLY A 100 3.08 -12.58 -7.06
CA GLY A 100 2.39 -11.73 -8.01
C GLY A 100 0.92 -11.45 -7.64
N GLN A 101 0.19 -12.44 -7.14
CA GLN A 101 -1.19 -12.30 -6.69
C GLN A 101 -1.31 -11.35 -5.49
N VAL A 102 -0.47 -11.53 -4.47
CA VAL A 102 -0.45 -10.67 -3.27
C VAL A 102 -0.11 -9.23 -3.65
N ALA A 103 0.90 -9.04 -4.50
CA ALA A 103 1.29 -7.73 -4.99
C ALA A 103 0.16 -7.07 -5.82
N ALA A 104 -0.50 -7.83 -6.69
CA ALA A 104 -1.61 -7.36 -7.52
C ALA A 104 -2.83 -6.96 -6.70
N LEU A 105 -3.26 -7.78 -5.74
CA LEU A 105 -4.36 -7.42 -4.86
C LEU A 105 -4.08 -6.12 -4.11
N THR A 106 -2.86 -5.95 -3.62
CA THR A 106 -2.45 -4.73 -2.90
C THR A 106 -2.52 -3.50 -3.80
N GLN A 107 -1.91 -3.56 -5.00
CA GLN A 107 -1.87 -2.40 -5.90
C GLN A 107 -3.23 -2.10 -6.54
N LEU A 108 -3.99 -3.13 -6.93
CA LEU A 108 -5.33 -2.96 -7.47
C LEU A 108 -6.29 -2.37 -6.42
N THR A 109 -6.16 -2.76 -5.15
CA THR A 109 -6.96 -2.17 -4.06
C THR A 109 -6.63 -0.69 -3.85
N ARG A 110 -5.34 -0.33 -3.84
CA ARG A 110 -4.91 1.08 -3.75
C ARG A 110 -5.45 1.90 -4.93
N TYR A 111 -5.33 1.36 -6.14
CA TYR A 111 -5.88 1.97 -7.34
C TYR A 111 -7.40 2.14 -7.26
N CYS A 112 -8.14 1.13 -6.80
CA CYS A 112 -9.59 1.21 -6.64
C CYS A 112 -10.01 2.34 -5.70
N ARG A 113 -9.33 2.48 -4.56
CA ARG A 113 -9.62 3.53 -3.56
C ARG A 113 -9.31 4.94 -4.06
N ALA A 114 -8.35 5.09 -4.97
CA ALA A 114 -7.94 6.38 -5.51
C ALA A 114 -8.80 6.84 -6.70
N PHE A 115 -9.16 5.93 -7.62
CA PHE A 115 -9.78 6.30 -8.90
C PHE A 115 -11.26 5.94 -9.02
N PHE A 116 -11.83 5.15 -8.11
CA PHE A 116 -13.26 4.83 -8.14
C PHE A 116 -14.02 5.68 -7.13
N ALA A 117 -15.22 6.10 -7.53
CA ALA A 117 -16.14 6.75 -6.62
C ALA A 117 -16.54 5.78 -5.50
N ALA A 118 -16.56 6.30 -4.27
CA ALA A 118 -17.09 5.55 -3.14
C ALA A 118 -18.56 5.19 -3.41
N PRO A 119 -18.97 3.92 -3.21
CA PRO A 119 -20.36 3.55 -3.40
C PRO A 119 -21.26 4.33 -2.43
N PRO A 120 -22.50 4.66 -2.83
CA PRO A 120 -23.42 5.38 -1.95
C PRO A 120 -23.62 4.59 -0.65
N GLY A 121 -23.26 5.21 0.49
CA GLY A 121 -23.27 4.61 1.82
C GLY A 121 -21.89 4.34 2.45
N TRP A 122 -20.79 4.44 1.69
CA TRP A 122 -19.41 4.18 2.16
C TRP A 122 -18.86 5.22 3.16
N GLY A 123 -19.61 6.26 3.49
CA GLY A 123 -19.28 7.24 4.55
C GLY A 123 -20.32 7.33 5.67
N ALA A 124 -21.36 6.48 5.64
CA ALA A 124 -22.43 6.50 6.64
C ALA A 124 -22.11 5.70 7.91
N VAL A 125 -20.99 4.98 7.92
CA VAL A 125 -20.39 4.46 9.16
C VAL A 125 -19.51 5.57 9.75
N ALA A 126 -20.10 6.74 9.96
CA ALA A 126 -19.57 7.65 10.96
C ALA A 126 -19.63 6.86 12.27
N GLU A 127 -18.49 6.80 12.95
CA GLU A 127 -18.32 6.17 14.26
C GLU A 127 -19.57 6.44 15.11
N ALA A 128 -20.42 5.43 15.23
CA ALA A 128 -21.48 5.47 16.22
C ALA A 128 -20.74 5.35 17.54
N ASP A 129 -20.53 6.49 18.21
CA ASP A 129 -19.90 6.62 19.52
C ASP A 129 -20.33 5.46 20.43
N ALA A 130 -19.45 4.46 20.57
CA ALA A 130 -19.68 3.27 21.39
C ALA A 130 -19.60 3.56 22.91
N ASP A 131 -19.58 4.84 23.29
CA ASP A 131 -19.41 5.30 24.67
C ASP A 131 -20.72 5.75 25.35
N THR A 132 -21.87 5.72 24.66
CA THR A 132 -23.15 6.15 25.27
C THR A 132 -23.91 5.02 25.99
N GLU A 133 -23.58 3.74 25.77
CA GLU A 133 -24.38 2.61 26.29
C GLU A 133 -24.00 2.13 27.70
N TRP A 134 -22.93 2.62 28.33
CA TRP A 134 -22.59 2.26 29.72
C TRP A 134 -23.24 3.16 30.79
N ALA A 135 -23.65 4.39 30.43
CA ALA A 135 -24.25 5.32 31.42
C ALA A 135 -25.73 5.04 31.73
N ALA A 136 -26.45 4.31 30.86
CA ALA A 136 -27.87 4.01 31.05
C ALA A 136 -28.14 2.78 31.96
N GLY A 137 -27.11 2.00 32.30
CA GLY A 137 -27.25 0.78 33.11
C GLY A 137 -27.26 0.97 34.64
N ALA A 138 -27.02 2.18 35.14
CA ALA A 138 -26.78 2.44 36.57
C ALA A 138 -27.89 3.24 37.29
N SER A 139 -29.14 3.19 36.82
CA SER A 139 -30.27 3.80 37.57
C SER A 139 -31.61 3.09 37.42
N LEU A 140 -31.65 1.77 37.59
CA LEU A 140 -32.88 1.09 38.01
C LEU A 140 -33.04 1.21 39.53
N GLY A 141 -33.30 2.43 39.98
CA GLY A 141 -33.49 2.81 41.39
C GLY A 141 -34.75 3.66 41.60
N LEU A 142 -35.88 2.99 41.78
CA LEU A 142 -37.00 3.34 42.68
C LEU A 142 -37.77 4.68 42.57
N ALA A 143 -37.51 5.62 41.67
CA ALA A 143 -38.23 6.90 41.68
C ALA A 143 -39.49 6.95 40.76
N GLY A 144 -40.43 6.04 40.99
CA GLY A 144 -41.75 6.03 40.35
C GLY A 144 -42.88 6.31 41.35
N ALA A 145 -42.82 7.42 42.09
CA ALA A 145 -43.94 7.91 42.90
C ALA A 145 -43.80 9.42 43.15
N LEU A 146 -44.90 10.14 42.93
CA LEU A 146 -45.12 11.60 43.11
C LEU A 146 -44.47 12.43 41.98
N GLY A 147 -45.17 13.05 41.05
CA GLY A 147 -46.42 13.78 41.19
C GLY A 147 -46.16 15.27 40.98
N GLY A 148 -46.45 15.78 39.77
CA GLY A 148 -47.01 17.12 39.56
C GLY A 148 -46.07 18.36 39.53
N LEU A 149 -46.31 19.14 38.47
CA LEU A 149 -46.36 20.62 38.42
C LEU A 149 -45.05 21.42 38.31
N GLY A 150 -44.98 22.27 37.27
CA GLY A 150 -44.32 23.57 37.34
C GLY A 150 -43.14 23.76 36.39
N GLY A 151 -43.30 24.65 35.39
CA GLY A 151 -42.24 25.06 34.48
C GLY A 151 -41.28 26.12 35.03
N GLY A 152 -40.32 26.55 34.20
CA GLY A 152 -39.49 27.73 34.47
C GLY A 152 -38.07 27.69 33.90
N LEU A 153 -37.89 28.31 32.73
CA LEU A 153 -36.89 29.33 32.37
C LEU A 153 -35.49 29.36 33.04
N GLY A 154 -34.45 29.48 32.19
CA GLY A 154 -33.13 30.07 32.50
C GLY A 154 -32.11 29.06 33.03
N GLY A 155 -30.83 29.05 32.67
CA GLY A 155 -29.98 30.00 31.97
C GLY A 155 -28.57 29.92 32.59
N GLY A 156 -27.52 29.96 31.77
CA GLY A 156 -26.21 30.48 32.16
C GLY A 156 -25.12 29.51 32.62
N MET A 157 -23.92 29.81 32.09
CA MET A 157 -22.57 29.63 32.70
C MET A 157 -22.05 28.19 32.77
N GLY A 158 -20.80 27.85 32.43
CA GLY A 158 -19.64 28.64 32.04
C GLY A 158 -18.37 27.79 32.23
N ALA A 159 -17.35 28.11 31.43
CA ALA A 159 -15.91 28.08 31.72
C ALA A 159 -15.10 26.77 31.94
N GLY A 160 -13.86 26.82 31.43
CA GLY A 160 -12.67 26.09 31.92
C GLY A 160 -12.20 24.96 31.01
N ALA A 161 -11.41 25.22 29.95
CA ALA A 161 -9.95 25.35 29.96
C ALA A 161 -9.21 24.11 30.49
N MET A 162 -8.53 23.36 29.60
CA MET A 162 -7.22 22.74 29.88
C MET A 162 -6.37 22.71 28.61
N THR A 163 -5.21 23.32 28.75
CA THR A 163 -4.11 23.45 27.80
C THR A 163 -3.25 22.18 27.74
N SER A 164 -2.62 21.97 26.58
CA SER A 164 -1.26 21.44 26.42
C SER A 164 -0.96 19.99 26.82
N PHE A 165 -0.61 19.18 25.83
CA PHE A 165 0.64 18.41 25.90
C PHE A 165 1.21 18.23 24.49
N GLY A 166 2.34 18.89 24.24
CA GLY A 166 3.20 18.58 23.10
C GLY A 166 3.98 17.29 23.37
N GLY A 167 4.23 16.54 22.31
CA GLY A 167 5.11 15.37 22.28
C GLY A 167 5.80 15.33 20.94
N ASP A 168 6.98 15.94 20.89
CA ASP A 168 8.03 15.74 19.90
C ASP A 168 8.54 14.30 20.01
N GLY A 169 8.63 13.59 18.89
CA GLY A 169 8.99 12.18 18.83
C GLY A 169 9.52 11.82 17.44
N SER A 170 10.81 11.58 17.38
CA SER A 170 11.63 11.28 16.22
C SER A 170 11.23 9.96 15.51
N ASP A 171 10.63 10.06 14.32
CA ASP A 171 10.36 8.93 13.42
C ASP A 171 11.57 8.66 12.51
N ALA A 172 12.54 7.91 13.01
CA ALA A 172 13.63 7.35 12.21
C ALA A 172 14.16 6.06 12.86
N ASP A 173 13.54 4.90 12.61
CA ASP A 173 14.26 3.61 12.42
C ASP A 173 13.42 2.36 12.05
N ASP A 174 12.12 2.46 11.73
CA ASP A 174 11.29 1.24 11.60
C ASP A 174 11.57 0.38 10.34
N GLY A 175 12.28 0.91 9.35
CA GLY A 175 12.57 0.22 8.09
C GLY A 175 13.66 -0.87 8.19
N GLU A 176 14.60 -0.72 9.12
CA GLU A 176 15.75 -1.63 9.23
C GLU A 176 15.43 -2.89 10.05
N ALA A 177 14.50 -2.76 11.01
CA ALA A 177 14.02 -3.90 11.80
C ALA A 177 13.23 -4.91 10.95
N MET A 178 12.38 -4.43 10.04
CA MET A 178 11.53 -5.29 9.21
C MET A 178 12.31 -6.03 8.12
N THR A 179 13.35 -5.39 7.57
CA THR A 179 14.25 -6.02 6.58
C THR A 179 15.18 -7.05 7.23
N ARG A 180 15.63 -6.82 8.46
CA ARG A 180 16.45 -7.78 9.23
C ARG A 180 15.64 -9.02 9.66
N ALA A 181 14.37 -8.85 10.03
CA ALA A 181 13.47 -9.95 10.35
C ALA A 181 13.17 -10.84 9.13
N ALA A 182 12.95 -10.24 7.96
CA ALA A 182 12.73 -10.98 6.71
C ALA A 182 13.98 -11.78 6.27
N ALA A 183 15.18 -11.23 6.48
CA ALA A 183 16.44 -11.91 6.14
C ALA A 183 16.72 -13.12 7.06
N ALA A 184 16.40 -13.00 8.36
CA ALA A 184 16.56 -14.10 9.31
C ALA A 184 15.58 -15.26 9.04
N ALA A 185 14.35 -14.97 8.66
CA ALA A 185 13.38 -15.99 8.28
C ALA A 185 13.78 -16.76 7.01
N ALA A 186 14.44 -16.09 6.05
CA ALA A 186 14.94 -16.73 4.83
C ALA A 186 16.15 -17.64 5.06
N GLN A 187 16.98 -17.36 6.08
CA GLN A 187 18.14 -18.20 6.41
C GLN A 187 17.74 -19.52 7.10
N ASN A 188 16.69 -19.51 7.92
CA ASN A 188 16.18 -20.73 8.54
C ASN A 188 15.51 -21.68 7.54
N PHE A 189 14.92 -21.16 6.46
CA PHE A 189 14.23 -22.00 5.48
C PHE A 189 15.20 -22.81 4.59
N TYR A 190 16.45 -22.38 4.46
CA TYR A 190 17.45 -23.03 3.59
C TYR A 190 18.39 -24.01 4.32
N SER A 191 18.22 -24.23 5.63
CA SER A 191 19.15 -25.02 6.45
C SER A 191 18.63 -26.40 6.87
N ASP A 192 17.48 -26.86 6.37
CA ASP A 192 16.81 -28.10 6.80
C ASP A 192 16.87 -29.26 5.77
N GLU A 193 17.80 -29.23 4.80
CA GLU A 193 17.99 -30.32 3.81
C GLU A 193 19.34 -31.06 3.86
N GLU A 194 19.90 -31.34 5.05
CA GLU A 194 20.91 -32.42 5.23
C GLU A 194 20.54 -33.40 6.35
#